data_AF-A0A2I0TEM7-F1
#
_entry.id   AF-A0A2I0TEM7-F1
#
_cell.length_a   1.000
_cell.length_b   1.000
_cell.length_c   1.000
_cell.angle_alpha   90.00
_cell.angle_beta   90.00
_cell.angle_gamma   90.00
#
_symmetry.space_group_name_H-M   'P 1'
#
loop_
_entity.id
_entity.type
_entity.pdbx_description
1 polymer ?
#
loop_
_entity_poly.entity_id
_entity_poly.type
_entity_poly.pdbx_seq_one_letter_code
_entity_poly.pdbx_strand_id
1 'polypeptide(L)'
;MSNVKRLRPRLSAILFKLQFEEQVNNIKPDIMAVSAACEEIKKSKSFSKLLELVLLMGNYMNAGSRNAQTFGYNLSSLCKLKDTKSADQKTTLLHFLVEVCEESYQDVLNFVEDFQHLDKASKGSYNSLKV
;
A
#
# COMPACT_ATOMS: atom_id res chain seq x y z
N MET A 1 25.24 47.11 -11.38
CA MET A 1 25.07 45.85 -10.60
C MET A 1 26.38 45.28 -10.02
N SER A 2 27.48 46.06 -9.94
CA SER A 2 28.84 45.55 -9.67
C SER A 2 29.35 45.70 -8.22
N ASN A 3 28.59 46.29 -7.29
CA ASN A 3 29.06 46.54 -5.91
C ASN A 3 28.63 45.50 -4.86
N VAL A 4 27.81 44.51 -5.21
CA VAL A 4 27.36 43.47 -4.25
C VAL A 4 28.26 42.25 -4.37
N LYS A 5 29.16 42.05 -3.40
CA LYS A 5 29.99 40.84 -3.29
C LYS A 5 29.09 39.60 -3.19
N ARG A 6 29.44 38.54 -3.94
CA ARG A 6 28.72 37.25 -3.99
C ARG A 6 27.23 37.38 -4.35
N LEU A 7 26.91 38.27 -5.29
CA LEU A 7 25.52 38.53 -5.71
C LEU A 7 24.76 37.25 -6.08
N ARG A 8 25.32 36.38 -6.92
CA ARG A 8 24.66 35.13 -7.35
C ARG A 8 24.34 34.19 -6.16
N PRO A 9 25.31 33.78 -5.31
CA PRO A 9 25.01 32.98 -4.11
C PRO A 9 23.98 33.64 -3.17
N ARG A 10 24.03 34.97 -3.01
CA ARG A 10 23.06 35.70 -2.18
C ARG A 10 21.65 35.64 -2.75
N LEU A 11 21.50 35.84 -4.06
CA LEU A 11 20.20 35.73 -4.72
C LEU A 11 19.65 34.30 -4.65
N SER A 12 20.49 33.28 -4.85
CA SER A 12 20.08 31.87 -4.69
C SER A 12 19.65 31.56 -3.24
N ALA A 13 20.38 32.05 -2.25
CA ALA A 13 20.02 31.84 -0.84
C ALA A 13 18.73 32.58 -0.45
N ILE A 14 18.51 33.79 -0.98
CA ILE A 14 17.26 34.53 -0.77
C ILE A 14 16.09 33.80 -1.44
N LEU A 15 16.25 33.37 -2.69
CA LEU A 15 15.24 32.58 -3.40
C LEU A 15 14.89 31.29 -2.65
N PHE A 16 15.91 30.55 -2.20
CA PHE A 16 15.71 29.36 -1.38
C PHE A 16 14.93 29.68 -0.10
N LYS A 17 15.33 30.72 0.65
CA LYS A 17 14.63 31.13 1.88
C LYS A 17 13.16 31.45 1.60
N LEU A 18 12.85 32.11 0.48
CA LEU A 18 11.48 32.47 0.11
C LEU A 18 10.64 31.25 -0.30
N GLN A 19 11.25 30.25 -0.94
CA GLN A 19 10.56 29.05 -1.43
C GLN A 19 10.54 27.90 -0.41
N PHE A 20 11.40 27.92 0.60
CA PHE A 20 11.63 26.78 1.49
C PHE A 20 10.35 26.30 2.18
N GLU A 21 9.55 27.22 2.72
CA GLU A 21 8.32 26.87 3.42
C GLU A 21 7.30 26.21 2.50
N GLU A 22 7.13 26.73 1.28
CA GLU A 22 6.27 26.14 0.26
C GLU A 22 6.73 24.73 -0.12
N GLN A 23 8.03 24.55 -0.38
CA GLN A 23 8.59 23.24 -0.73
C GLN A 23 8.39 22.21 0.39
N VAL A 24 8.61 22.60 1.65
CA VAL A 24 8.37 21.72 2.80
C VAL A 24 6.88 21.38 2.94
N ASN A 25 6.00 22.36 2.78
CA ASN A 25 4.55 22.16 2.89
C ASN A 25 3.99 21.29 1.76
N ASN A 26 4.65 21.26 0.60
CA ASN A 26 4.28 20.38 -0.52
C ASN A 26 4.74 18.94 -0.30
N ILE A 27 5.92 18.72 0.28
CA ILE A 27 6.52 17.38 0.46
C ILE A 27 5.99 16.68 1.73
N LYS A 28 5.81 17.44 2.82
CA LYS A 28 5.44 16.89 4.13
C LYS A 28 4.16 16.03 4.13
N PRO A 29 3.05 16.43 3.47
CA PRO A 29 1.82 15.64 3.45
C PRO A 29 2.01 14.26 2.82
N ASP A 30 2.81 14.15 1.76
CA ASP A 30 3.06 12.89 1.06
C ASP A 30 3.81 11.91 1.96
N ILE A 31 4.84 12.38 2.66
CA ILE A 31 5.59 11.57 3.63
C ILE A 31 4.66 11.11 4.77
N MET A 32 3.83 12.02 5.29
CA MET A 32 2.87 11.70 6.34
C MET A 32 1.84 10.68 5.88
N ALA A 33 1.32 10.80 4.65
CA ALA A 33 0.36 9.86 4.08
C ALA A 33 0.96 8.45 3.93
N VAL A 34 2.20 8.34 3.42
CA VAL A 34 2.89 7.04 3.31
C VAL A 34 3.15 6.43 4.68
N SER A 35 3.65 7.22 5.64
CA SER A 35 3.89 6.74 7.00
C SER A 35 2.59 6.27 7.67
N ALA A 36 1.49 7.02 7.51
CA ALA A 36 0.19 6.64 8.06
C ALA A 36 -0.34 5.35 7.41
N ALA A 37 -0.28 5.24 6.08
CA ALA A 37 -0.74 4.06 5.35
C ALA A 37 0.04 2.79 5.76
N CYS A 38 1.37 2.88 5.93
CA CYS A 38 2.16 1.74 6.43
C CYS A 38 1.72 1.31 7.83
N GLU A 39 1.42 2.26 8.70
CA GLU A 39 1.00 1.99 10.07
C GLU A 39 -0.41 1.41 10.14
N GLU A 40 -1.32 1.89 9.30
CA GLU A 40 -2.67 1.35 9.09
C GLU A 40 -2.64 -0.11 8.62
N ILE A 41 -1.87 -0.41 7.56
CA ILE A 41 -1.69 -1.78 7.06
C ILE A 41 -1.16 -2.71 8.16
N LYS A 42 -0.17 -2.25 8.94
CA LYS A 42 0.46 -3.05 10.00
C LYS A 42 -0.46 -3.28 11.20
N LYS A 43 -1.37 -2.35 11.50
CA LYS A 43 -2.28 -2.43 12.65
C LYS A 43 -3.63 -3.07 12.34
N SER A 44 -4.02 -3.13 11.07
CA SER A 44 -5.28 -3.75 10.66
C SER A 44 -5.30 -5.25 10.99
N LYS A 45 -6.13 -5.59 11.99
CA LYS A 45 -6.39 -6.98 12.38
C LYS A 45 -7.26 -7.68 11.33
N SER A 46 -8.24 -6.98 10.78
CA SER A 46 -9.12 -7.49 9.72
C SER A 46 -8.31 -7.86 8.47
N PHE A 47 -7.39 -7.00 8.03
CA PHE A 47 -6.51 -7.32 6.91
C PHE A 47 -5.56 -8.48 7.23
N SER A 48 -4.98 -8.51 8.44
CA SER A 48 -4.15 -9.64 8.87
C SER A 48 -4.91 -10.97 8.80
N LYS A 49 -6.18 -10.98 9.21
CA LYS A 49 -7.03 -12.17 9.14
C LYS A 49 -7.36 -12.57 7.71
N LEU A 50 -7.61 -11.61 6.82
CA LEU A 50 -7.74 -11.87 5.37
C LEU A 50 -6.49 -12.58 4.83
N LEU A 51 -5.29 -12.11 5.21
CA LEU A 51 -4.04 -12.69 4.75
C LEU A 51 -3.87 -14.15 5.21
N GLU A 52 -4.29 -14.46 6.45
CA GLU A 52 -4.31 -15.83 6.99
C GLU A 52 -5.26 -16.74 6.20
N LEU A 53 -6.47 -16.26 5.88
CA LEU A 53 -7.44 -17.04 5.09
C LEU A 53 -6.91 -17.37 3.70
N VAL A 54 -6.28 -16.38 3.05
CA VAL A 54 -5.62 -16.60 1.75
C VAL A 54 -4.46 -17.60 1.88
N LEU A 55 -3.66 -17.53 2.96
CA LEU A 55 -2.60 -18.50 3.22
C LEU A 55 -3.15 -19.91 3.39
N LEU A 56 -4.23 -20.06 4.15
CA LEU A 56 -4.91 -21.33 4.39
C LEU A 56 -5.43 -21.94 3.08
N MET A 57 -6.18 -21.17 2.30
CA MET A 57 -6.70 -21.60 1.00
C MET A 57 -5.56 -21.95 0.04
N GLY A 58 -4.54 -21.10 -0.04
CA GLY A 58 -3.37 -21.33 -0.88
C GLY A 58 -2.61 -22.59 -0.52
N ASN A 59 -2.41 -22.87 0.77
CA ASN A 59 -1.73 -24.08 1.23
C ASN A 59 -2.57 -25.34 0.97
N TYR A 60 -3.90 -25.26 1.11
CA TYR A 60 -4.80 -26.37 0.78
C TYR A 60 -4.75 -26.70 -0.73
N MET A 61 -4.90 -25.68 -1.57
CA MET A 61 -4.91 -25.87 -3.04
C MET A 61 -3.55 -26.30 -3.60
N ASN A 62 -2.46 -25.85 -2.99
CA ASN A 62 -1.10 -26.21 -3.42
C ASN A 62 -0.58 -27.49 -2.76
N ALA A 63 -1.42 -28.26 -2.05
CA ALA A 63 -1.03 -29.53 -1.45
C ALA A 63 -0.42 -30.48 -2.50
N GLY A 64 0.75 -31.06 -2.18
CA GLY A 64 1.49 -31.93 -3.09
C GLY A 64 2.38 -31.20 -4.13
N SER A 65 2.37 -29.86 -4.16
CA SER A 65 3.30 -29.07 -4.96
C SER A 65 4.50 -28.58 -4.13
N ARG A 66 5.51 -28.01 -4.81
CA ARG A 66 6.65 -27.33 -4.15
C ARG A 66 6.22 -26.16 -3.24
N ASN A 67 5.03 -25.61 -3.46
CA ASN A 67 4.47 -24.49 -2.69
C ASN A 67 3.47 -24.95 -1.62
N ALA A 68 3.43 -26.24 -1.29
CA ALA A 68 2.66 -26.73 -0.15
C ALA A 68 3.29 -26.26 1.18
N GLN A 69 2.46 -26.10 2.22
CA GLN A 69 2.90 -25.84 3.61
C GLN A 69 3.82 -24.62 3.77
N THR A 70 3.55 -23.56 3.01
CA THR A 70 4.29 -22.30 3.14
C THR A 70 3.83 -21.52 4.38
N PHE A 71 4.75 -20.74 4.95
CA PHE A 71 4.45 -19.86 6.10
C PHE A 71 3.95 -18.47 5.68
N GLY A 72 3.96 -18.17 4.39
CA GLY A 72 3.60 -16.87 3.86
C GLY A 72 3.74 -16.81 2.35
N TYR A 73 3.27 -15.70 1.78
CA TYR A 73 3.31 -15.42 0.36
C TYR A 73 3.60 -13.93 0.12
N ASN A 74 4.03 -13.60 -1.11
CA ASN A 74 4.23 -12.21 -1.49
C ASN A 74 2.88 -11.50 -1.69
N LEU A 75 2.74 -10.28 -1.17
CA LEU A 75 1.50 -9.50 -1.25
C LEU A 75 0.98 -9.31 -2.68
N SER A 76 1.86 -9.26 -3.68
CA SER A 76 1.49 -9.20 -5.10
C SER A 76 0.66 -10.40 -5.58
N SER A 77 0.70 -11.53 -4.86
CA SER A 77 -0.15 -12.69 -5.14
C SER A 77 -1.63 -12.44 -4.88
N LEU A 78 -2.00 -11.46 -4.03
CA LEU A 78 -3.41 -11.10 -3.82
C LEU A 78 -4.09 -10.69 -5.12
N CYS A 79 -3.39 -9.98 -6.00
CA CYS A 79 -3.90 -9.59 -7.32
C CYS A 79 -4.22 -10.77 -8.23
N LYS A 80 -3.66 -11.96 -7.96
CA LYS A 80 -3.84 -13.18 -8.75
C LYS A 80 -5.06 -13.99 -8.34
N LEU A 81 -5.68 -13.70 -7.18
CA LEU A 81 -6.87 -14.41 -6.71
C LEU A 81 -8.05 -14.28 -7.68
N LYS A 82 -8.13 -13.18 -8.42
CA LYS A 82 -9.13 -12.98 -9.48
C LYS A 82 -8.87 -13.82 -10.73
N ASP A 83 -7.63 -14.30 -10.93
CA ASP A 83 -7.22 -15.02 -12.12
C ASP A 83 -7.41 -16.54 -11.97
N THR A 84 -7.44 -17.05 -10.73
CA THR A 84 -7.75 -18.45 -10.44
C THR A 84 -9.26 -18.67 -10.48
N LYS A 85 -9.72 -19.49 -11.44
CA LYS A 85 -11.14 -19.76 -11.67
C LYS A 85 -11.56 -21.16 -11.23
N SER A 86 -12.84 -21.31 -10.92
CA SER A 86 -13.51 -22.61 -10.77
C SER A 86 -13.47 -23.40 -12.08
N ALA A 87 -13.75 -24.71 -11.99
CA ALA A 87 -13.80 -25.59 -13.16
C ALA A 87 -14.85 -25.17 -14.20
N ASP A 88 -15.96 -24.57 -13.77
CA ASP A 88 -17.01 -24.04 -14.63
C ASP A 88 -16.75 -22.60 -15.11
N GLN A 89 -15.63 -22.00 -14.70
CA GLN A 89 -15.19 -20.64 -15.02
C GLN A 89 -16.14 -19.51 -14.63
N LYS A 90 -17.16 -19.78 -13.79
CA LYS A 90 -18.14 -18.78 -13.36
C LYS A 90 -17.69 -17.98 -12.15
N THR A 91 -16.94 -18.60 -11.25
CA THR A 91 -16.45 -17.97 -10.02
C THR A 91 -14.93 -17.98 -9.99
N THR A 92 -14.36 -17.04 -9.23
CA THR A 92 -12.91 -16.95 -9.00
C THR A 92 -12.61 -17.25 -7.55
N LEU A 93 -11.35 -17.54 -7.24
CA LEU A 93 -10.91 -17.71 -5.86
C LEU A 93 -11.18 -16.46 -5.02
N LEU A 94 -11.14 -15.27 -5.63
CA LEU A 94 -11.55 -14.03 -4.96
C LEU A 94 -13.05 -14.02 -4.60
N HIS A 95 -13.94 -14.44 -5.51
CA HIS A 95 -15.37 -14.54 -5.21
C HIS A 95 -15.64 -15.52 -4.06
N PHE A 96 -14.99 -16.68 -4.11
CA PHE A 96 -15.09 -17.69 -3.06
C PHE A 96 -14.56 -17.16 -1.70
N LEU A 97 -13.46 -16.41 -1.71
CA LEU A 97 -12.94 -15.79 -0.48
C LEU A 97 -13.93 -14.79 0.12
N VAL A 98 -14.60 -13.98 -0.72
CA VAL A 98 -15.62 -13.03 -0.27
C VAL A 98 -16.81 -13.77 0.35
N GLU A 99 -17.32 -14.82 -0.31
CA GLU A 99 -18.41 -15.66 0.20
C GLU A 99 -18.09 -16.26 1.57
N VAL A 100 -16.89 -16.84 1.73
CA VAL A 100 -16.42 -17.38 3.03
C VAL A 100 -16.35 -16.29 4.10
N CYS A 101 -15.91 -15.09 3.73
CA CYS A 101 -15.88 -13.95 4.66
C CYS A 101 -17.30 -13.49 5.03
N GLU A 102 -18.24 -13.45 4.08
CA GLU A 102 -19.65 -13.06 4.35
C GLU A 102 -20.36 -14.04 5.27
N GLU A 103 -20.08 -15.34 5.13
CA GLU A 103 -20.70 -16.39 5.94
C GLU A 103 -20.06 -16.54 7.33
N SER A 104 -18.73 -16.45 7.42
CA SER A 104 -17.98 -16.87 8.62
C SER A 104 -17.10 -15.80 9.26
N TYR A 105 -16.75 -14.73 8.53
CA TYR A 105 -15.76 -13.73 8.96
C TYR A 105 -16.17 -12.31 8.53
N GLN A 106 -17.38 -11.88 8.88
CA GLN A 106 -17.94 -10.60 8.44
C GLN A 106 -17.10 -9.38 8.88
N ASP A 107 -16.40 -9.49 10.01
CA ASP A 107 -15.47 -8.49 10.53
C ASP A 107 -14.26 -8.24 9.61
N VAL A 108 -13.91 -9.23 8.77
CA VAL A 108 -12.81 -9.13 7.82
C VAL A 108 -13.17 -8.24 6.64
N LEU A 109 -14.44 -8.20 6.21
CA LEU A 109 -14.87 -7.47 5.01
C LEU A 109 -14.69 -5.95 5.11
N ASN A 110 -14.70 -5.41 6.33
CA ASN A 110 -14.57 -3.98 6.59
C ASN A 110 -13.11 -3.50 6.65
N PHE A 111 -12.12 -4.37 6.34
CA PHE A 111 -10.70 -4.00 6.40
C PHE A 111 -10.33 -2.80 5.52
N VAL A 112 -11.13 -2.52 4.47
CA VAL A 112 -10.92 -1.36 3.59
C VAL A 112 -11.11 -0.04 4.37
N GLU A 113 -11.94 -0.04 5.41
CA GLU A 113 -12.17 1.13 6.27
C GLU A 113 -10.96 1.44 7.15
N ASP A 114 -10.08 0.46 7.40
CA ASP A 114 -8.83 0.64 8.15
C ASP A 114 -7.80 1.49 7.38
N PHE A 115 -7.98 1.68 6.07
CA PHE A 115 -6.97 2.21 5.14
C PHE A 115 -7.28 3.62 4.63
N GLN A 116 -7.37 4.57 5.56
CA GLN A 116 -7.75 5.95 5.25
C GLN A 116 -6.72 6.68 4.38
N HIS A 117 -5.43 6.38 4.54
CA HIS A 117 -4.35 7.08 3.84
C HIS A 117 -3.79 6.31 2.65
N LEU A 118 -4.24 5.07 2.43
CA LEU A 118 -3.66 4.19 1.42
C LEU A 118 -3.83 4.72 -0.01
N ASP A 119 -5.00 5.25 -0.37
CA ASP A 119 -5.23 5.84 -1.70
C ASP A 119 -4.33 7.06 -1.94
N LYS A 120 -4.18 7.94 -0.96
CA LYS A 120 -3.27 9.10 -1.03
C LYS A 120 -1.81 8.65 -1.15
N ALA A 121 -1.39 7.68 -0.34
CA ALA A 121 -0.05 7.12 -0.38
C ALA A 121 0.27 6.46 -1.73
N SER A 122 -0.72 5.82 -2.37
CA SER A 122 -0.54 5.17 -3.68
C SER A 122 -0.28 6.15 -4.82
N LYS A 123 -0.74 7.40 -4.68
CA LYS A 123 -0.59 8.49 -5.66
C LYS A 123 0.68 9.31 -5.44
N GLY A 124 1.31 9.20 -4.27
CA GLY A 124 2.54 9.91 -3.93
C GLY A 124 3.70 9.48 -4.83
N SER A 125 4.31 10.42 -5.55
CA SER A 125 5.50 10.14 -6.36
C SER A 125 6.75 10.11 -5.48
N TYR A 126 7.24 8.91 -5.15
CA TYR A 126 8.49 8.75 -4.40
C TYR A 126 9.72 9.33 -5.13
N ASN A 127 9.66 9.42 -6.46
CA ASN A 127 10.73 10.04 -7.25
C ASN A 127 10.81 11.56 -7.07
N SER A 128 9.70 12.20 -6.69
CA SER A 128 9.66 13.63 -6.37
C SER A 128 10.14 13.94 -4.95
N LEU A 129 10.21 12.91 -4.09
CA LEU A 129 10.69 12.99 -2.70
C LEU A 129 12.20 12.71 -2.55
N LYS A 130 12.85 12.22 -3.61
CA LYS A 130 14.31 12.07 -3.64
C LYS A 130 14.95 13.42 -3.93
N VAL A 131 15.59 14.00 -2.91
CA VAL A 131 16.51 15.15 -3.03
C VAL A 131 17.81 14.71 -3.66
#